data_AF-A0A345NLJ5-F1
#
_entry.id   AF-A0A345NLJ5-F1
#
_cell.length_a   1.000
_cell.length_b   1.000
_cell.length_c   1.000
_cell.angle_alpha   90.00
_cell.angle_beta   90.00
_cell.angle_gamma   90.00
#
_symmetry.space_group_name_H-M   'P 1'
#
loop_
_entity.id
_entity.type
_entity.pdbx_description
1 polymer ?
#
loop_
_entity_poly.entity_id
_entity_poly.type
_entity_poly.pdbx_seq_one_letter_code
_entity_poly.pdbx_strand_id
1 'polypeptide(L)'
;MTDLWTDLRSASRAQLTVRGAGLIGALLFTGSFVLAGGGGPVSWAGLVLLSLLVVVQPHTIAPALFVVFAAASWWVGVDGPWHWALLPAALGLLLVHVGTALAASVPAQAPLPASVLRRWSLRTGLVAAVTTGVWGAAGVLVALATGAGGAVPGIVGLALAAGCLVACLRNVGSSR
;
A
#
# COMPACT_ATOMS: atom_id res chain seq x y z
N MET A 1 3.94 -23.90 12.81
CA MET A 1 4.99 -22.96 12.32
C MET A 1 5.75 -23.54 11.14
N THR A 2 6.11 -24.83 11.16
CA THR A 2 6.71 -25.56 10.03
C THR A 2 5.94 -25.39 8.72
N ASP A 3 4.61 -25.43 8.77
CA ASP A 3 3.75 -25.37 7.57
C ASP A 3 3.73 -23.99 6.90
N LEU A 4 3.87 -22.91 7.68
CA LEU A 4 3.96 -21.55 7.14
C LEU A 4 5.32 -21.30 6.48
N TRP A 5 6.36 -21.89 7.08
CA TRP A 5 7.71 -21.81 6.53
C TRP A 5 7.84 -22.61 5.23
N THR A 6 7.25 -23.80 5.16
CA THR A 6 7.22 -24.60 3.93
C THR A 6 6.36 -23.94 2.85
N ASP A 7 5.25 -23.29 3.20
CA ASP A 7 4.43 -22.51 2.26
C ASP A 7 5.23 -21.36 1.64
N LEU A 8 5.94 -20.57 2.46
CA LEU A 8 6.81 -19.50 1.98
C LEU A 8 7.96 -20.03 1.11
N ARG A 9 8.60 -21.13 1.51
CA ARG A 9 9.72 -21.71 0.79
C ARG A 9 9.31 -22.34 -0.55
N SER A 10 8.08 -22.86 -0.62
CA SER A 10 7.51 -23.47 -1.83
C SER A 10 6.73 -22.49 -2.71
N ALA A 11 6.63 -21.22 -2.30
CA ALA A 11 5.91 -20.21 -3.04
C ALA A 11 6.56 -19.93 -4.41
N SER A 12 5.73 -19.82 -5.44
CA SER A 12 6.21 -19.43 -6.77
C SER A 12 6.78 -18.00 -6.74
N ARG A 13 7.70 -17.68 -7.67
CA ARG A 13 8.28 -16.32 -7.76
C ARG A 13 7.21 -15.24 -7.88
N ALA A 14 6.15 -15.52 -8.64
CA ALA A 14 5.04 -14.58 -8.80
C ALA A 14 4.28 -14.35 -7.49
N GLN A 15 4.07 -15.40 -6.69
CA GLN A 15 3.47 -15.28 -5.36
C GLN A 15 4.36 -14.48 -4.40
N LEU A 16 5.67 -14.68 -4.44
CA LEU A 16 6.63 -13.87 -3.66
C LEU A 16 6.60 -12.40 -4.09
N THR A 17 6.47 -12.09 -5.38
CA THR A 17 6.32 -10.71 -5.87
C THR A 17 5.04 -10.06 -5.34
N VAL A 18 3.91 -10.77 -5.35
CA VAL A 18 2.63 -10.24 -4.86
C VAL A 18 2.65 -10.03 -3.34
N ARG A 19 3.20 -11.00 -2.58
CA ARG A 19 3.40 -10.84 -1.12
C ARG A 19 4.36 -9.69 -0.81
N GLY A 20 5.42 -9.54 -1.61
CA GLY A 20 6.36 -8.43 -1.53
C GLY A 20 5.70 -7.07 -1.79
N ALA A 21 4.79 -6.98 -2.74
CA ALA A 21 4.00 -5.75 -2.96
C ALA A 21 3.14 -5.39 -1.75
N GLY A 22 2.55 -6.39 -1.08
CA GLY A 22 1.84 -6.21 0.19
C GLY A 22 2.76 -5.68 1.29
N LEU A 23 3.96 -6.26 1.44
CA LEU A 23 4.97 -5.78 2.40
C LEU A 23 5.38 -4.33 2.13
N ILE A 24 5.65 -3.99 0.87
CA ILE A 24 5.99 -2.62 0.47
C ILE A 24 4.84 -1.67 0.82
N GLY A 25 3.59 -2.07 0.57
CA GLY A 25 2.42 -1.30 0.97
C GLY A 25 2.34 -1.06 2.48
N ALA A 26 2.61 -2.09 3.27
CA ALA A 26 2.58 -2.00 4.74
C ALA A 26 3.69 -1.10 5.29
N LEU A 27 4.89 -1.20 4.72
CA LEU A 27 6.03 -0.33 5.04
C LEU A 27 5.76 1.12 4.62
N LEU A 28 5.16 1.33 3.45
CA LEU A 28 4.77 2.66 2.98
C LEU A 28 3.74 3.32 3.91
N PHE A 29 2.74 2.56 4.36
CA PHE A 29 1.79 3.03 5.37
C PHE A 29 2.51 3.39 6.68
N THR A 30 3.29 2.45 7.22
CA THR A 30 3.97 2.63 8.51
C THR A 30 4.92 3.82 8.48
N GLY A 31 5.71 3.95 7.42
CA GLY A 31 6.60 5.10 7.22
C GLY A 31 5.83 6.41 7.11
N SER A 32 4.73 6.44 6.36
CA SER A 32 3.88 7.64 6.24
C SER A 32 3.25 8.04 7.57
N PHE A 33 2.81 7.05 8.37
CA PHE A 33 2.24 7.27 9.70
C PHE A 33 3.29 7.85 10.66
N VAL A 34 4.49 7.29 10.70
CA VAL A 34 5.60 7.81 11.53
C VAL A 34 5.99 9.23 11.09
N LEU A 35 6.10 9.48 9.78
CA LEU A 35 6.42 10.81 9.24
C LEU A 35 5.34 11.85 9.50
N ALA A 36 4.09 11.42 9.71
CA ALA A 36 3.00 12.28 10.14
C ALA A 36 3.02 12.60 11.65
N GLY A 37 4.05 12.17 12.38
CA GLY A 37 4.10 12.27 13.84
C GLY A 37 3.17 11.27 14.55
N GLY A 38 2.68 10.27 13.82
CA GLY A 38 1.66 9.35 14.27
C GLY A 38 2.12 8.31 15.29
N GLY A 39 1.34 8.20 16.37
CA GLY A 39 1.39 7.07 17.31
C GLY A 39 2.58 7.08 18.27
N GLY A 40 3.05 5.89 18.64
CA GLY A 40 4.18 5.65 19.53
C GLY A 40 4.68 4.20 19.46
N PRO A 41 5.63 3.80 20.34
CA PRO A 41 6.32 2.51 20.25
C PRO A 41 5.38 1.29 20.15
N VAL A 42 4.27 1.31 20.87
CA VAL A 42 3.27 0.25 20.87
C VAL A 42 2.57 0.13 19.50
N SER A 43 2.10 1.24 18.93
CA SER A 43 1.47 1.23 17.60
C SER A 43 2.44 0.81 16.50
N TRP A 44 3.71 1.25 16.60
CA TRP A 44 4.73 0.88 15.61
C TRP A 44 5.06 -0.61 15.68
N ALA A 45 5.22 -1.15 16.88
CA ALA A 45 5.41 -2.59 17.07
C ALA A 45 4.22 -3.40 16.53
N GLY A 46 2.99 -2.94 16.80
CA GLY A 46 1.76 -3.54 16.25
C GLY A 46 1.73 -3.53 14.72
N LEU A 47 2.05 -2.39 14.10
CA LEU A 47 2.11 -2.27 12.64
C LEU A 47 3.19 -3.18 12.04
N VAL A 48 4.38 -3.26 12.63
CA VAL A 48 5.46 -4.14 12.16
C VAL A 48 5.03 -5.61 12.27
N LEU A 49 4.47 -6.02 13.41
CA LEU A 49 4.01 -7.39 13.61
C LEU A 49 2.92 -7.77 12.62
N LEU A 50 1.92 -6.92 12.43
CA LEU A 50 0.83 -7.15 11.48
C LEU A 50 1.33 -7.11 10.02
N SER A 51 2.33 -6.29 9.70
CA SER A 51 2.98 -6.27 8.38
C SER A 51 3.66 -7.59 8.06
N LEU A 52 4.34 -8.19 9.04
CA LEU A 52 4.93 -9.52 8.90
C LEU A 52 3.84 -10.59 8.70
N LEU A 53 2.75 -10.52 9.47
CA LEU A 53 1.63 -11.45 9.34
C LEU A 53 0.93 -11.36 7.98
N VAL A 54 0.80 -10.15 7.42
CA VAL A 54 0.28 -9.93 6.06
C VAL A 54 1.06 -10.71 5.01
N VAL A 55 2.38 -10.83 5.17
CA VAL A 55 3.26 -11.57 4.23
C VAL A 55 3.21 -13.07 4.44
N VAL A 56 3.23 -13.49 5.71
CA VAL A 56 3.27 -14.91 6.08
C VAL A 56 1.91 -15.58 5.90
N GLN A 57 0.82 -14.86 6.16
CA GLN A 57 -0.54 -15.38 6.23
C GLN A 57 -1.55 -14.52 5.44
N PRO A 58 -1.38 -14.36 4.12
CA PRO A 58 -2.26 -13.50 3.32
C PRO A 58 -3.71 -14.02 3.22
N HIS A 59 -3.96 -15.29 3.54
CA HIS A 59 -5.26 -15.94 3.44
C HIS A 59 -6.04 -15.97 4.78
N THR A 60 -5.51 -15.37 5.85
CA THR A 60 -6.17 -15.32 7.16
C THR A 60 -6.84 -13.96 7.37
N ILE A 61 -7.31 -13.71 8.60
CA ILE A 61 -7.84 -12.41 9.02
C ILE A 61 -6.75 -11.33 9.18
N ALA A 62 -5.47 -11.70 9.16
CA ALA A 62 -4.36 -10.77 9.45
C ALA A 62 -4.34 -9.51 8.55
N PRO A 63 -4.56 -9.58 7.22
CA PRO A 63 -4.64 -8.38 6.39
C PRO A 63 -5.80 -7.45 6.76
N ALA A 64 -6.95 -8.01 7.14
CA ALA A 64 -8.09 -7.21 7.59
C ALA A 64 -7.77 -6.52 8.92
N LEU A 65 -7.15 -7.23 9.86
CA LEU A 65 -6.68 -6.65 11.13
C LEU A 65 -5.63 -5.56 10.89
N PHE A 66 -4.69 -5.76 9.97
CA PHE A 66 -3.72 -4.73 9.60
C PHE A 66 -4.43 -3.47 9.10
N VAL A 67 -5.35 -3.58 8.14
CA VAL A 67 -6.04 -2.42 7.56
C VAL A 67 -6.87 -1.68 8.61
N VAL A 68 -7.62 -2.40 9.46
CA VAL A 68 -8.44 -1.79 10.52
C VAL A 68 -7.56 -1.13 11.57
N PHE A 69 -6.50 -1.81 12.03
CA PHE A 69 -5.57 -1.26 13.02
C PHE A 69 -4.81 -0.05 12.47
N ALA A 70 -4.39 -0.09 11.21
CA ALA A 70 -3.73 1.00 10.52
C ALA A 70 -4.65 2.23 10.42
N ALA A 71 -5.88 2.06 9.95
CA ALA A 71 -6.85 3.14 9.87
C ALA A 71 -7.17 3.74 11.25
N ALA A 72 -7.38 2.91 12.27
CA ALA A 72 -7.62 3.37 13.64
C ALA A 72 -6.39 4.10 14.23
N SER A 73 -5.19 3.59 14.00
CA SER A 73 -3.95 4.22 14.44
C SER A 73 -3.75 5.57 13.79
N TRP A 74 -4.04 5.70 12.49
CA TRP A 74 -4.00 6.98 11.78
C TRP A 74 -5.00 7.97 12.38
N TRP A 75 -6.25 7.53 12.54
CA TRP A 75 -7.34 8.37 13.04
C TRP A 75 -7.07 8.94 14.44
N VAL A 76 -6.47 8.13 15.31
CA VAL A 76 -6.17 8.55 16.69
C VAL A 76 -4.84 9.27 16.79
N GLY A 77 -3.87 8.91 15.95
CA GLY A 77 -2.47 9.31 16.12
C GLY A 77 -2.02 10.49 15.27
N VAL A 78 -2.75 10.88 14.22
CA VAL A 78 -2.37 11.98 13.32
C VAL A 78 -3.33 13.14 13.48
N ASP A 79 -2.80 14.33 13.75
CA ASP A 79 -3.59 15.53 13.95
C ASP A 79 -4.21 16.06 12.65
N GLY A 80 -5.49 16.41 12.75
CA GLY A 80 -6.24 17.11 11.71
C GLY A 80 -6.76 16.22 10.58
N PRO A 81 -7.79 16.69 9.85
CA PRO A 81 -8.40 15.94 8.76
C PRO A 81 -7.54 15.90 7.49
N TRP A 82 -6.53 16.77 7.38
CA TRP A 82 -5.67 16.88 6.21
C TRP A 82 -4.19 16.76 6.61
N HIS A 83 -3.51 15.77 6.03
CA HIS A 83 -2.07 15.60 6.21
C HIS A 83 -1.43 15.16 4.89
N TRP A 84 -0.26 15.71 4.56
CA TRP A 84 0.42 15.43 3.29
C TRP A 84 0.81 13.96 3.13
N ALA A 85 1.12 13.28 4.24
CA ALA A 85 1.46 11.86 4.27
C ALA A 85 0.23 10.92 4.14
N LEU A 86 -1.00 11.45 4.13
CA LEU A 86 -2.21 10.64 4.03
C LEU A 86 -2.30 9.91 2.68
N LEU A 87 -1.93 10.58 1.58
CA LEU A 87 -1.96 9.96 0.26
C LEU A 87 -1.01 8.75 0.17
N PRO A 88 0.30 8.85 0.47
CA PRO A 88 1.16 7.67 0.43
C PRO A 88 0.72 6.59 1.42
N ALA A 89 0.16 6.94 2.58
CA ALA A 89 -0.42 5.97 3.51
C ALA A 89 -1.59 5.19 2.88
N ALA A 90 -2.54 5.88 2.26
CA ALA A 90 -3.69 5.27 1.61
C ALA A 90 -3.28 4.38 0.42
N LEU A 91 -2.29 4.81 -0.36
CA LEU A 91 -1.72 3.98 -1.43
C LEU A 91 -1.02 2.73 -0.87
N GLY A 92 -0.36 2.85 0.29
CA GLY A 92 0.20 1.71 1.01
C GLY A 92 -0.87 0.69 1.40
N LEU A 93 -2.00 1.15 1.97
CA LEU A 93 -3.14 0.28 2.30
C LEU A 93 -3.75 -0.37 1.06
N LEU A 94 -3.87 0.36 -0.05
CA LEU A 94 -4.32 -0.20 -1.32
C LEU A 94 -3.42 -1.36 -1.77
N LEU A 95 -2.10 -1.19 -1.70
CA LEU A 95 -1.14 -2.25 -2.05
C LEU A 95 -1.25 -3.47 -1.12
N VAL A 96 -1.42 -3.26 0.19
CA VAL A 96 -1.67 -4.37 1.14
C VAL A 96 -2.94 -5.12 0.77
N HIS A 97 -4.05 -4.40 0.57
CA HIS A 97 -5.34 -5.00 0.26
C HIS A 97 -5.30 -5.80 -1.04
N VAL A 98 -4.77 -5.19 -2.10
CA VAL A 98 -4.69 -5.81 -3.43
C VAL A 98 -3.71 -6.98 -3.43
N GLY A 99 -2.53 -6.82 -2.81
CA GLY A 99 -1.52 -7.87 -2.74
C GLY A 99 -2.01 -9.09 -1.97
N THR A 100 -2.64 -8.87 -0.81
CA THR A 100 -3.15 -9.97 0.02
C THR A 100 -4.36 -10.65 -0.61
N ALA A 101 -5.29 -9.89 -1.21
CA ALA A 101 -6.41 -10.47 -1.94
C ALA A 101 -5.95 -11.35 -3.11
N LEU A 102 -4.97 -10.89 -3.88
CA LEU A 102 -4.43 -11.66 -5.00
C LEU A 102 -3.65 -12.89 -4.52
N ALA A 103 -2.85 -12.77 -3.46
CA ALA A 103 -2.13 -13.90 -2.86
C ALA A 103 -3.08 -14.94 -2.24
N ALA A 104 -4.23 -14.52 -1.69
CA ALA A 104 -5.24 -15.40 -1.13
C ALA A 104 -6.10 -16.11 -2.18
N SER A 105 -6.16 -15.58 -3.42
CA SER A 105 -7.03 -16.11 -4.48
C SER A 105 -6.53 -17.41 -5.11
N VAL A 106 -5.29 -17.82 -4.84
CA VAL A 106 -4.65 -18.97 -5.47
C VAL A 106 -3.63 -19.62 -4.54
N PRO A 107 -3.42 -20.95 -4.62
CA PRO A 107 -2.41 -21.64 -3.81
C PRO A 107 -1.01 -21.04 -4.02
N ALA A 108 -0.15 -21.08 -2.99
CA ALA A 108 1.18 -20.47 -3.03
C ALA A 108 2.11 -21.09 -4.09
N GLN A 109 1.92 -22.37 -4.41
CA GLN A 109 2.70 -23.10 -5.41
C GLN A 109 2.23 -22.83 -6.84
N ALA A 110 0.98 -22.36 -7.01
CA ALA A 110 0.40 -22.13 -8.33
C ALA A 110 1.02 -20.87 -8.99
N PRO A 111 1.57 -20.97 -10.20
CA PRO A 111 2.08 -19.81 -10.91
C PRO A 111 0.93 -18.88 -11.33
N LEU A 112 1.10 -17.59 -11.10
CA LEU A 112 0.14 -16.57 -11.54
C LEU A 112 0.35 -16.28 -13.03
N PRO A 113 -0.69 -16.38 -13.89
CA PRO A 113 -0.58 -15.99 -15.28
C PRO A 113 -0.23 -14.50 -15.40
N ALA A 114 0.72 -14.15 -16.27
CA ALA A 114 1.14 -12.76 -16.47
C ALA A 114 -0.02 -11.84 -16.90
N SER A 115 -1.02 -12.37 -17.60
CA SER A 115 -2.25 -11.66 -17.97
C SER A 115 -3.07 -11.22 -16.75
N VAL A 116 -3.13 -12.06 -15.71
CA VAL A 116 -3.82 -11.74 -14.43
C VAL A 116 -3.06 -10.64 -13.71
N LEU A 117 -1.74 -10.79 -13.56
CA LEU A 117 -0.88 -9.78 -12.94
C LEU A 117 -1.01 -8.43 -13.64
N ARG A 118 -0.98 -8.41 -14.98
CA ARG A 118 -1.15 -7.18 -15.78
C ARG A 118 -2.52 -6.56 -15.59
N ARG A 119 -3.60 -7.35 -15.60
CA ARG A 119 -4.96 -6.81 -15.42
C ARG A 119 -5.13 -6.24 -14.01
N TRP A 120 -4.60 -6.92 -13.00
CA TRP A 120 -4.61 -6.45 -11.62
C TRP A 120 -3.79 -5.17 -11.44
N SER A 121 -2.56 -5.12 -11.97
CA SER A 121 -1.73 -3.92 -11.87
C SER A 121 -2.36 -2.71 -12.57
N LEU A 122 -3.01 -2.90 -13.73
CA LEU A 122 -3.74 -1.83 -14.41
C LEU A 122 -4.93 -1.33 -13.59
N ARG A 123 -5.71 -2.22 -12.98
CA ARG A 123 -6.86 -1.83 -12.14
C ARG A 123 -6.41 -1.09 -10.89
N THR A 124 -5.40 -1.61 -10.20
CA THR A 124 -4.83 -0.97 -9.02
C THR A 124 -4.20 0.38 -9.38
N GLY A 125 -3.50 0.45 -10.50
CA GLY A 125 -2.92 1.68 -11.03
C GLY A 125 -3.98 2.73 -11.35
N LEU A 126 -5.11 2.34 -11.94
CA LEU A 126 -6.22 3.24 -12.22
C LEU A 126 -6.84 3.77 -10.93
N VAL A 127 -7.11 2.90 -9.95
CA VAL A 127 -7.63 3.32 -8.63
C VAL A 127 -6.65 4.27 -7.96
N ALA A 128 -5.36 3.94 -7.94
CA ALA A 128 -4.32 4.80 -7.40
C ALA A 128 -4.30 6.17 -8.09
N ALA A 129 -4.35 6.21 -9.42
CA ALA A 129 -4.34 7.45 -10.20
C ALA A 129 -5.57 8.32 -9.93
N VAL A 130 -6.77 7.72 -9.90
CA VAL A 130 -8.02 8.45 -9.60
C VAL A 130 -8.00 8.99 -8.17
N THR A 131 -7.65 8.16 -7.18
CA THR A 131 -7.52 8.59 -5.76
C THR A 131 -6.52 9.73 -5.62
N THR A 132 -5.39 9.61 -6.30
CA THR A 132 -4.32 10.61 -6.32
C THR A 132 -4.77 11.93 -6.94
N GLY A 133 -5.52 11.87 -8.06
CA GLY A 133 -6.10 13.05 -8.70
C GLY A 133 -7.16 13.75 -7.83
N VAL A 134 -8.07 12.98 -7.21
CA VAL A 134 -9.10 13.51 -6.30
C VAL A 134 -8.45 14.16 -5.07
N TRP A 135 -7.46 13.49 -4.46
CA TRP A 135 -6.72 14.02 -3.33
C TRP A 135 -5.96 15.30 -3.72
N GLY A 136 -5.29 15.32 -4.87
CA GLY A 136 -4.61 16.51 -5.38
C GLY A 136 -5.55 17.69 -5.58
N ALA A 137 -6.71 17.47 -6.20
CA ALA A 137 -7.73 18.50 -6.38
C ALA A 137 -8.24 19.04 -5.03
N ALA A 138 -8.51 18.15 -4.07
CA ALA A 138 -8.89 18.55 -2.71
C ALA A 138 -7.81 19.40 -2.03
N GLY A 139 -6.54 19.00 -2.16
CA GLY A 139 -5.40 19.74 -1.61
C GLY A 139 -5.24 21.14 -2.21
N VAL A 140 -5.45 21.28 -3.52
CA VAL A 140 -5.47 22.60 -4.20
C VAL A 140 -6.61 23.46 -3.66
N LEU A 141 -7.82 22.91 -3.53
CA LEU A 141 -8.97 23.65 -3.00
C LEU A 141 -8.74 24.11 -1.56
N VAL A 142 -8.18 23.25 -0.69
CA VAL A 142 -7.83 23.61 0.69
C VAL A 142 -6.77 24.70 0.73
N ALA A 143 -5.74 24.61 -0.10
CA ALA A 143 -4.68 25.63 -0.18
C ALA A 143 -5.23 26.99 -0.62
N LEU A 144 -6.13 27.01 -1.62
CA LEU A 144 -6.80 28.23 -2.08
C LEU A 144 -7.73 28.82 -1.01
N ALA A 145 -8.46 27.98 -0.28
CA ALA A 145 -9.43 28.42 0.72
C ALA A 145 -8.78 28.95 2.02
N THR A 146 -7.64 28.38 2.41
CA THR A 146 -6.99 28.69 3.70
C THR A 146 -5.76 29.58 3.58
N GLY A 147 -5.19 29.74 2.39
CA GLY A 147 -3.92 30.45 2.18
C GLY A 147 -2.69 29.76 2.81
N ALA A 148 -2.88 28.63 3.50
CA ALA A 148 -1.82 27.84 4.10
C ALA A 148 -1.21 26.92 3.04
N GLY A 149 0.05 27.18 2.67
CA GLY A 149 0.82 26.50 1.63
C GLY A 149 1.20 25.04 1.94
N GLY A 150 0.26 24.20 2.37
CA GLY A 150 0.46 22.77 2.66
C GLY A 150 0.39 21.84 1.44
N ALA A 151 0.10 22.36 0.25
CA ALA A 151 -0.09 21.53 -0.97
C ALA A 151 1.22 21.04 -1.61
N VAL A 152 2.35 21.69 -1.32
CA VAL A 152 3.63 21.43 -2.01
C VAL A 152 4.14 19.99 -1.79
N PRO A 153 4.16 19.41 -0.58
CA PRO A 153 4.60 18.01 -0.40
C PRO A 153 3.63 17.02 -1.05
N GLY A 154 2.34 17.37 -1.09
CA GLY A 154 1.31 16.58 -1.76
C GLY A 154 1.48 16.51 -3.27
N ILE A 155 1.80 17.65 -3.90
CA ILE A 155 2.10 17.75 -5.34
C ILE A 155 3.37 16.96 -5.68
N VAL A 156 4.39 17.01 -4.82
CA VAL A 156 5.61 16.21 -4.99
C VAL A 156 5.33 14.71 -4.86
N GLY A 157 4.50 14.30 -3.89
CA GLY A 157 4.04 12.92 -3.75
C GLY A 157 3.22 12.43 -4.95
N LEU A 158 2.36 13.30 -5.50
CA LEU A 158 1.61 13.09 -6.74
C LEU A 158 2.51 12.82 -7.94
N ALA A 159 3.52 13.68 -8.12
CA ALA A 159 4.48 13.57 -9.22
C ALA A 159 5.32 12.29 -9.10
N LEU A 160 5.76 11.94 -7.89
CA LEU A 160 6.51 10.70 -7.63
C LEU A 160 5.65 9.46 -7.84
N ALA A 161 4.43 9.42 -7.31
CA ALA A 161 3.52 8.28 -7.48
C ALA A 161 3.16 8.07 -8.96
N ALA A 162 2.85 9.14 -9.68
CA ALA A 162 2.59 9.08 -11.12
C ALA A 162 3.84 8.62 -11.90
N GLY A 163 5.03 9.11 -11.56
CA GLY A 163 6.29 8.70 -12.17
C GLY A 163 6.60 7.22 -11.95
N CYS A 164 6.44 6.73 -10.71
CA CYS A 164 6.61 5.31 -10.37
C CYS A 164 5.59 4.43 -11.10
N LEU A 165 4.35 4.88 -11.24
CA LEU A 165 3.31 4.15 -11.97
C LEU A 165 3.67 4.02 -13.46
N VAL A 166 4.09 5.12 -14.10
CA VAL A 166 4.52 5.13 -15.51
C VAL A 166 5.75 4.24 -15.71
N ALA A 167 6.73 4.30 -14.80
CA ALA A 167 7.92 3.45 -14.86
C ALA A 167 7.56 1.96 -14.71
N CYS A 168 6.64 1.62 -13.80
CA CYS A 168 6.15 0.26 -13.61
C CYS A 168 5.45 -0.26 -14.87
N LEU A 169 4.57 0.56 -15.48
CA LEU A 169 3.87 0.21 -16.72
C LEU A 169 4.83 0.02 -17.90
N ARG A 170 5.88 0.84 -18.01
CA ARG A 170 6.90 0.74 -19.06
C ARG A 170 7.78 -0.51 -18.92
N ASN A 171 8.24 -0.83 -17.71
CA ASN A 171 9.10 -2.00 -17.48
C ASN A 171 8.36 -3.32 -17.72
N VAL A 172 7.06 -3.37 -17.43
CA VAL A 172 6.21 -4.53 -17.75
C VAL A 172 5.96 -4.65 -19.26
N GLY A 173 6.00 -3.55 -20.01
CA GLY A 173 5.87 -3.54 -21.48
C GLY A 173 7.13 -3.99 -22.23
N SER A 174 8.32 -3.71 -21.67
CA SER A 174 9.61 -3.99 -22.32
C SER A 174 10.11 -5.44 -22.17
N SER A 175 9.38 -6.28 -21.43
CA SER A 175 9.72 -7.70 -21.21
C SER A 175 9.06 -8.65 -22.23
N ARG A 176 8.64 -8.12 -23.39
CA ARG A 176 8.14 -8.87 -24.54
C ARG A 176 9.12 -8.71 -25.70
#